data_AF-A0A4W5N7R6-F1
#
_entry.id   AF-A0A4W5N7R6-F1
#
_cell.length_a   1.000
_cell.length_b   1.000
_cell.length_c   1.000
_cell.angle_alpha   90.00
_cell.angle_beta   90.00
_cell.angle_gamma   90.00
#
_symmetry.space_group_name_H-M   'P 1'
#
loop_
_entity.id
_entity.type
_entity.pdbx_description
1 polymer ?
#
loop_
_entity_poly.entity_id
_entity_poly.type
_entity_poly.pdbx_seq_one_letter_code
_entity_poly.pdbx_strand_id
1 'polypeptide(L)'
;MTLRLNLAGGRHFYKLTLVSSTRKLIGNVSSKSKAASGSQTTAGHLLYTLQHFALKIIDQEINSYVDQWGVCMLCVLGELFLYEGVCVCCAEYGGLGLDFSYSIAVSDELCNIRCGGIPMAIGVKTDMATPALARFGSEELNKEFLLPSIMGDKVSCLGVSEVGSGSDVYVVNGGKMSLICLPMNSPGRGSHRRKIDKMGMRSSDTAEVFFDDVRVPCKNLIGQEGMGFTYQMMQFQEERLWAVGNTLTTRDIIQDTIQYTRQRKIFKMPVLYHQSVLFRLAELETEIELLRSIAPQVALYIKGNDVTKLASMAKLKAGHLSREVGDSCLQYWGGMGFTSDVLVSRFYRDAMLLSIGGGADEVMLSIICKYMDTLPKAPAKN
;
A
#
# COMPACT_ATOMS: atom_id res chain seq x y z
N MET A 1 38.24 -39.24 31.71
CA MET A 1 38.67 -40.26 30.75
C MET A 1 38.03 -39.90 29.40
N THR A 2 38.86 -39.41 28.47
CA THR A 2 38.82 -39.52 26.99
C THR A 2 37.46 -39.58 26.26
N LEU A 3 37.17 -38.96 25.11
CA LEU A 3 37.56 -37.75 24.35
C LEU A 3 36.56 -37.67 23.15
N ARG A 4 36.09 -36.46 22.84
CA ARG A 4 35.61 -35.85 21.56
C ARG A 4 35.21 -36.69 20.32
N LEU A 5 34.19 -36.18 19.61
CA LEU A 5 34.17 -35.58 18.24
C LEU A 5 32.73 -35.03 18.04
N ASN A 6 32.37 -33.93 17.36
CA ASN A 6 32.98 -32.98 16.44
C ASN A 6 32.03 -31.77 16.34
N LEU A 7 32.52 -30.56 16.02
CA LEU A 7 31.89 -29.53 15.18
C LEU A 7 32.62 -28.19 15.38
N ALA A 8 33.46 -27.83 14.41
CA ALA A 8 34.03 -26.49 14.27
C ALA A 8 33.33 -25.79 13.09
N GLY A 9 32.99 -24.51 13.28
CA GLY A 9 32.45 -23.63 12.23
C GLY A 9 31.29 -22.79 12.75
N GLY A 10 31.62 -21.68 13.42
CA GLY A 10 30.73 -20.88 14.27
C GLY A 10 29.52 -20.28 13.58
N ARG A 11 28.39 -20.31 14.30
CA ARG A 11 27.29 -19.34 14.17
C ARG A 11 27.42 -18.35 15.32
N HIS A 12 27.69 -17.09 15.00
CA HIS A 12 27.50 -16.00 15.96
C HIS A 12 26.01 -15.84 16.26
N PHE A 13 25.60 -16.25 17.46
CA PHE A 13 24.34 -15.81 18.05
C PHE A 13 24.51 -14.35 18.46
N TYR A 14 23.95 -13.42 17.68
CA TYR A 14 23.74 -12.06 18.16
C TYR A 14 22.54 -12.07 19.11
N LYS A 15 22.85 -11.98 20.40
CA LYS A 15 21.89 -11.77 21.49
C LYS A 15 21.46 -10.31 21.41
N LEU A 16 20.36 -10.00 20.72
CA LEU A 16 19.79 -8.66 20.72
C LEU A 16 19.29 -8.35 22.14
N THR A 17 19.94 -7.38 22.79
CA THR A 17 19.53 -6.92 24.11
C THR A 17 18.42 -5.90 23.91
N LEU A 18 17.20 -6.24 24.34
CA LEU A 18 16.07 -5.31 24.44
C LEU A 18 16.48 -4.15 25.36
N VAL A 19 16.76 -2.99 24.79
CA VAL A 19 16.88 -1.73 25.56
C VAL A 19 15.46 -1.21 25.76
N SER A 20 14.82 -1.63 26.85
CA SER A 20 13.59 -0.99 27.31
C SER A 20 13.94 0.37 27.92
N SER A 21 14.00 1.43 27.13
CA SER A 21 14.02 2.79 27.67
C SER A 21 12.59 3.25 27.93
N THR A 22 12.08 3.00 29.14
CA THR A 22 10.89 3.68 29.67
C THR A 22 11.15 5.19 29.70
N ARG A 23 10.60 5.96 28.76
CA ARG A 23 10.53 7.42 28.87
C ARG A 23 9.36 7.79 29.79
N LYS A 24 9.68 8.40 30.93
CA LYS A 24 8.73 9.09 31.80
C LYS A 24 8.07 10.22 31.01
N LEU A 25 6.73 10.20 30.95
CA LEU A 25 5.89 11.31 30.54
C LEU A 25 6.21 12.54 31.42
N ILE A 26 6.73 13.60 30.82
CA ILE A 26 6.86 14.91 31.48
C ILE A 26 5.48 15.57 31.43
N GLY A 27 4.96 15.91 32.62
CA GLY A 27 3.61 16.39 32.83
C GLY A 27 3.37 17.87 32.56
N ASN A 28 2.08 18.20 32.62
CA ASN A 28 1.45 19.50 32.84
C ASN A 28 1.78 20.63 31.85
N VAL A 29 0.95 20.75 30.80
CA VAL A 29 0.64 22.06 30.20
C VAL A 29 -0.74 22.49 30.69
N SER A 30 -0.72 23.37 31.70
CA SER A 30 -1.87 24.07 32.25
C SER A 30 -2.52 24.98 31.20
N SER A 31 -3.84 24.92 31.14
CA SER A 31 -4.72 25.81 30.39
C SER A 31 -4.54 27.29 30.77
N LYS A 32 -4.12 28.14 29.82
CA LYS A 32 -4.53 29.55 29.78
C LYS A 32 -4.65 30.00 28.31
N SER A 33 -5.86 30.42 27.95
CA SER A 33 -6.18 31.06 26.68
C SER A 33 -5.59 32.47 26.62
N LYS A 34 -4.99 32.82 25.49
CA LYS A 34 -4.92 34.20 25.02
C LYS A 34 -5.15 34.20 23.51
N ALA A 35 -6.26 34.82 23.11
CA ALA A 35 -6.56 35.10 21.73
C ALA A 35 -5.54 36.10 21.17
N ALA A 36 -4.93 35.77 20.04
CA ALA A 36 -4.19 36.70 19.20
C ALA A 36 -4.56 36.42 17.74
N SER A 37 -5.18 37.42 17.13
CA SER A 37 -5.54 37.50 15.71
C SER A 37 -4.29 37.66 14.83
N GLY A 38 -4.18 36.89 13.75
CA GLY A 38 -3.21 37.18 12.67
C GLY A 38 -2.73 35.98 11.86
N SER A 39 -3.22 35.91 10.61
CA SER A 39 -2.66 35.26 9.41
C SER A 39 -2.27 33.76 9.42
N GLN A 40 -2.94 33.04 8.50
CA GLN A 40 -2.60 31.72 7.94
C GLN A 40 -1.09 31.53 7.69
N THR A 41 -0.42 30.56 8.34
CA THR A 41 0.85 29.94 7.88
C THR A 41 1.36 28.75 8.73
N THR A 42 0.50 27.96 9.39
CA THR A 42 0.96 26.86 10.28
C THR A 42 0.88 25.45 9.70
N ALA A 43 0.11 25.20 8.63
CA ALA A 43 -0.05 23.85 8.07
C ALA A 43 1.19 23.33 7.32
N GLY A 44 1.89 24.20 6.58
CA GLY A 44 3.05 23.81 5.75
C GLY A 44 4.28 23.38 6.55
N HIS A 45 4.47 23.91 7.75
CA HIS A 45 5.63 23.60 8.60
C HIS A 45 5.52 22.21 9.27
N LEU A 46 4.29 21.73 9.48
CA LEU A 46 4.02 20.41 10.09
C LEU A 46 4.27 19.28 9.09
N LEU A 47 3.78 19.42 7.85
CA LEU A 47 4.01 18.48 6.74
C LEU A 47 5.52 18.29 6.50
N TYR A 48 6.28 19.38 6.37
CA TYR A 48 7.73 19.33 6.14
C TYR A 48 8.51 18.62 7.26
N THR A 49 8.09 18.80 8.51
CA THR A 49 8.72 18.18 9.68
C THR A 49 8.40 16.68 9.75
N LEU A 50 7.18 16.28 9.39
CA LEU A 50 6.78 14.87 9.32
C LEU A 50 7.50 14.13 8.19
N GLN A 51 7.66 14.77 7.01
CA GLN A 51 8.43 14.21 5.88
C GLN A 51 9.89 13.91 6.27
N HIS A 52 10.59 14.87 6.88
CA HIS A 52 11.99 14.68 7.28
C HIS A 52 12.18 13.55 8.30
N PHE A 53 11.22 13.36 9.20
CA PHE A 53 11.26 12.29 10.19
C PHE A 53 10.92 10.93 9.57
N ALA A 54 9.92 10.88 8.67
CA ALA A 54 9.53 9.68 7.94
C ALA A 54 10.70 9.14 7.10
N LEU A 55 11.39 10.00 6.34
CA LEU A 55 12.55 9.62 5.54
C LEU A 55 13.68 9.00 6.39
N LYS A 56 13.93 9.56 7.58
CA LYS A 56 14.96 9.02 8.48
C LYS A 56 14.63 7.61 8.95
N ILE A 57 13.37 7.34 9.29
CA ILE A 57 12.93 5.99 9.68
C ILE A 57 12.99 5.05 8.48
N ILE A 58 12.50 5.49 7.32
CA ILE A 58 12.53 4.70 6.08
C ILE A 58 13.97 4.27 5.77
N ASP A 59 14.94 5.18 5.83
CA ASP A 59 16.33 4.82 5.52
C ASP A 59 16.98 3.96 6.60
N GLN A 60 16.83 4.33 7.87
CA GLN A 60 17.56 3.70 8.97
C GLN A 60 16.93 2.37 9.42
N GLU A 61 15.60 2.31 9.45
CA GLU A 61 14.86 1.19 10.06
C GLU A 61 14.18 0.29 9.03
N ILE A 62 13.92 0.77 7.80
CA ILE A 62 13.28 -0.04 6.74
C ILE A 62 14.28 -0.48 5.68
N ASN A 63 14.84 0.46 4.93
CA ASN A 63 15.72 0.20 3.79
C ASN A 63 17.00 -0.54 4.18
N SER A 64 17.47 -0.36 5.42
CA SER A 64 18.63 -1.07 5.96
C SER A 64 18.40 -2.58 6.15
N TYR A 65 17.14 -3.03 6.22
CA TYR A 65 16.77 -4.41 6.55
C TYR A 65 15.80 -5.05 5.55
N VAL A 66 15.22 -4.28 4.63
CA VAL A 66 14.19 -4.74 3.67
C VAL A 66 14.61 -5.98 2.87
N ASP A 67 15.90 -6.12 2.56
CA ASP A 67 16.46 -7.27 1.84
C ASP A 67 16.52 -8.55 2.70
N GLN A 68 16.59 -8.39 4.03
CA GLN A 68 16.61 -9.48 5.00
C GLN A 68 15.19 -9.94 5.35
N TRP A 69 14.19 -9.07 5.16
CA TRP A 69 12.79 -9.36 5.42
C TRP A 69 12.17 -10.17 4.28
N GLY A 70 12.68 -11.38 4.10
CA GLY A 70 12.18 -12.30 3.08
C GLY A 70 10.78 -12.83 3.36
N VAL A 71 10.29 -12.85 4.61
CA VAL A 71 9.03 -13.56 4.96
C VAL A 71 8.26 -13.05 6.20
N CYS A 72 8.78 -12.15 7.06
CA CYS A 72 8.03 -11.78 8.29
C CYS A 72 8.11 -10.27 8.61
N MET A 73 7.04 -9.56 8.24
CA MET A 73 6.89 -8.11 8.41
C MET A 73 6.38 -7.73 9.82
N LEU A 74 5.85 -8.68 10.59
CA LEU A 74 5.15 -8.42 11.86
C LEU A 74 6.01 -7.82 12.98
N CYS A 75 7.33 -8.01 12.96
CA CYS A 75 8.19 -7.61 14.08
C CYS A 75 8.60 -6.12 14.06
N VAL A 76 8.66 -5.49 12.89
CA VAL A 76 9.12 -4.09 12.75
C VAL A 76 7.95 -3.12 12.60
N LEU A 77 6.84 -3.64 12.07
CA LEU A 77 5.61 -2.93 11.88
C LEU A 77 4.97 -2.42 13.18
N GLY A 78 5.11 -3.11 14.31
CA GLY A 78 4.51 -2.68 15.59
C GLY A 78 5.00 -1.31 16.06
N GLU A 79 6.28 -0.97 15.82
CA GLU A 79 6.85 0.32 16.19
C GLU A 79 6.61 1.41 15.13
N LEU A 80 6.52 1.04 13.84
CA LEU A 80 6.12 1.95 12.77
C LEU A 80 4.62 2.32 12.84
N PHE A 81 3.76 1.37 13.25
CA PHE A 81 2.32 1.59 13.39
C PHE A 81 1.97 2.49 14.59
N LEU A 82 2.84 2.60 15.61
CA LEU A 82 2.67 3.58 16.69
C LEU A 82 2.86 5.03 16.22
N TYR A 83 3.58 5.23 15.12
CA TYR A 83 3.71 6.53 14.46
C TYR A 83 2.61 6.78 13.42
N GLU A 84 1.96 5.72 12.94
CA GLU A 84 0.91 5.80 11.94
C GLU A 84 -0.49 5.66 12.55
N GLY A 85 -0.96 6.76 13.14
CA GLY A 85 -2.39 7.06 13.26
C GLY A 85 -3.08 7.30 11.91
N VAL A 86 -2.73 6.51 10.87
CA VAL A 86 -3.23 6.62 9.49
C VAL A 86 -4.56 5.86 9.37
N CYS A 87 -5.46 6.10 10.31
CA CYS A 87 -6.86 6.17 9.97
C CYS A 87 -7.19 7.65 9.96
N VAL A 88 -6.86 8.27 8.83
CA VAL A 88 -6.97 9.70 8.53
C VAL A 88 -8.27 10.25 9.10
N CYS A 89 -9.40 9.56 8.98
CA CYS A 89 -10.71 10.10 9.36
C CYS A 89 -11.23 9.76 10.77
N CYS A 90 -10.48 9.07 11.67
CA CYS A 90 -11.06 8.45 12.88
C CYS A 90 -10.52 9.00 14.21
N ALA A 91 -10.62 10.32 14.42
CA ALA A 91 -10.17 10.98 15.66
C ALA A 91 -10.75 10.36 16.94
N GLU A 92 -12.02 9.95 16.90
CA GLU A 92 -12.73 9.36 18.04
C GLU A 92 -12.12 8.03 18.52
N TYR A 93 -11.38 7.34 17.65
CA TYR A 93 -10.75 6.04 17.92
C TYR A 93 -9.21 6.13 17.90
N GLY A 94 -8.65 7.32 18.19
CA GLY A 94 -7.20 7.52 18.29
C GLY A 94 -6.48 7.80 16.96
N GLY A 95 -7.22 7.99 15.87
CA GLY A 95 -6.67 8.48 14.59
C GLY A 95 -6.40 9.99 14.60
N LEU A 96 -5.79 10.51 13.54
CA LEU A 96 -5.40 11.93 13.46
C LEU A 96 -6.52 12.89 13.02
N GLY A 97 -7.64 12.39 12.49
CA GLY A 97 -8.77 13.23 12.04
C GLY A 97 -8.46 14.15 10.85
N LEU A 98 -7.48 13.78 10.04
CA LEU A 98 -7.06 14.45 8.81
C LEU A 98 -8.00 14.08 7.64
N ASP A 99 -7.81 14.73 6.49
CA ASP A 99 -8.50 14.38 5.25
C ASP A 99 -7.65 13.52 4.31
N PHE A 100 -8.27 12.94 3.27
CA PHE A 100 -7.65 11.97 2.36
C PHE A 100 -6.38 12.48 1.64
N SER A 101 -6.15 13.80 1.55
CA SER A 101 -4.90 14.34 0.98
C SER A 101 -3.66 13.91 1.76
N TYR A 102 -3.79 13.67 3.07
CA TYR A 102 -2.71 13.14 3.89
C TYR A 102 -2.42 11.68 3.60
N SER A 103 -3.42 10.86 3.25
CA SER A 103 -3.17 9.47 2.81
C SER A 103 -2.31 9.44 1.55
N ILE A 104 -2.60 10.34 0.59
CA ILE A 104 -1.79 10.48 -0.62
C ILE A 104 -0.38 10.98 -0.32
N ALA A 105 -0.24 11.96 0.58
CA ALA A 105 1.09 12.45 0.98
C ALA A 105 1.92 11.37 1.68
N VAL A 106 1.31 10.60 2.58
CA VAL A 106 1.96 9.44 3.22
C VAL A 106 2.34 8.39 2.18
N SER A 107 1.46 8.09 1.22
CA SER A 107 1.78 7.18 0.12
C SER A 107 2.98 7.67 -0.69
N ASP A 108 3.12 8.98 -0.92
CA ASP A 108 4.29 9.57 -1.62
C ASP A 108 5.57 9.39 -0.79
N GLU A 109 5.51 9.52 0.54
CA GLU A 109 6.68 9.27 1.39
C GLU A 109 7.07 7.79 1.46
N LEU A 110 6.09 6.89 1.57
CA LEU A 110 6.30 5.44 1.56
C LEU A 110 6.96 4.95 0.26
N CYS A 111 6.92 5.75 -0.81
CA CYS A 111 7.63 5.49 -2.05
C CYS A 111 9.16 5.37 -1.86
N ASN A 112 9.73 6.01 -0.83
CA ASN A 112 11.17 5.92 -0.56
C ASN A 112 11.60 4.54 -0.02
N ILE A 113 10.65 3.65 0.25
CA ILE A 113 10.93 2.28 0.67
C ILE A 113 11.36 1.45 -0.55
N ARG A 114 12.51 0.79 -0.45
CA ARG A 114 13.14 -0.03 -1.52
C ARG A 114 12.47 -1.39 -1.72
N CYS A 115 11.14 -1.47 -1.57
CA CYS A 115 10.30 -2.60 -1.97
C CYS A 115 8.84 -2.16 -2.11
N GLY A 116 8.06 -2.84 -2.95
CA GLY A 116 6.62 -2.57 -3.03
C GLY A 116 5.80 -3.21 -1.90
N GLY A 117 6.30 -4.29 -1.31
CA GLY A 117 5.54 -5.10 -0.35
C GLY A 117 5.17 -4.36 0.92
N ILE A 118 6.07 -3.53 1.45
CA ILE A 118 5.81 -2.82 2.71
C ILE A 118 4.75 -1.72 2.53
N PRO A 119 4.90 -0.78 1.58
CA PRO A 119 3.85 0.19 1.27
C PRO A 119 2.51 -0.49 1.01
N MET A 120 2.50 -1.61 0.27
CA MET A 120 1.28 -2.38 0.02
C MET A 120 0.61 -2.88 1.30
N ALA A 121 1.36 -3.48 2.23
CA ALA A 121 0.78 -3.97 3.48
C ALA A 121 0.26 -2.83 4.38
N ILE A 122 0.91 -1.66 4.36
CA ILE A 122 0.41 -0.46 5.04
C ILE A 122 -0.90 -0.01 4.40
N GLY A 123 -0.91 0.21 3.08
CA GLY A 123 -2.10 0.65 2.32
C GLY A 123 -3.29 -0.30 2.44
N VAL A 124 -3.06 -1.62 2.44
CA VAL A 124 -4.12 -2.61 2.67
C VAL A 124 -4.79 -2.40 4.02
N LYS A 125 -4.00 -2.13 5.06
CA LYS A 125 -4.55 -1.89 6.39
C LYS A 125 -5.31 -0.56 6.43
N THR A 126 -4.67 0.53 6.02
CA THR A 126 -5.13 1.93 6.20
C THR A 126 -6.25 2.33 5.26
N ASP A 127 -6.17 1.94 3.99
CA ASP A 127 -7.03 2.43 2.92
C ASP A 127 -7.95 1.34 2.33
N MET A 128 -7.71 0.05 2.63
CA MET A 128 -8.49 -1.07 2.05
C MET A 128 -9.25 -1.92 3.06
N ALA A 129 -8.77 -2.10 4.29
CA ALA A 129 -9.41 -2.98 5.28
C ALA A 129 -10.21 -2.19 6.33
N THR A 130 -9.67 -1.08 6.85
CA THR A 130 -10.28 -0.33 7.95
C THR A 130 -11.35 0.69 7.58
N PRO A 131 -11.36 1.35 6.40
CA PRO A 131 -12.31 2.46 6.21
C PRO A 131 -13.79 2.03 6.15
N ALA A 132 -14.13 0.83 5.65
CA ALA A 132 -15.49 0.31 5.74
C ALA A 132 -15.93 0.08 7.20
N LEU A 133 -15.03 -0.43 8.04
CA LEU A 133 -15.26 -0.60 9.49
C LEU A 133 -15.45 0.77 10.16
N ALA A 134 -14.58 1.74 9.85
CA ALA A 134 -14.68 3.11 10.37
C ALA A 134 -16.00 3.81 10.01
N ARG A 135 -16.49 3.62 8.78
CA ARG A 135 -17.69 4.30 8.27
C ARG A 135 -19.00 3.64 8.71
N PHE A 136 -19.01 2.30 8.79
CA PHE A 136 -20.25 1.52 8.92
C PHE A 136 -20.26 0.56 10.11
N GLY A 137 -19.15 0.40 10.82
CA GLY A 137 -19.04 -0.43 12.02
C GLY A 137 -19.81 0.15 13.22
N SER A 138 -20.32 -0.72 14.08
CA SER A 138 -20.87 -0.30 15.36
C SER A 138 -19.78 0.23 16.30
N GLU A 139 -20.18 0.97 17.33
CA GLU A 139 -19.24 1.46 18.35
C GLU A 139 -18.50 0.30 19.02
N GLU A 140 -19.18 -0.82 19.31
CA GLU A 140 -18.51 -1.99 19.89
C GLU A 140 -17.49 -2.59 18.92
N LEU A 141 -17.82 -2.68 17.62
CA LEU A 141 -16.88 -3.20 16.62
C LEU A 141 -15.67 -2.29 16.45
N ASN A 142 -15.87 -0.98 16.45
CA ASN A 142 -14.77 -0.03 16.33
C ASN A 142 -13.84 -0.11 17.54
N LYS A 143 -14.37 -0.25 18.76
CA LYS A 143 -13.54 -0.49 19.95
C LYS A 143 -12.81 -1.82 19.91
N GLU A 144 -13.45 -2.88 19.43
CA GLU A 144 -12.89 -4.24 19.41
C GLU A 144 -11.84 -4.44 18.30
N PHE A 145 -12.04 -3.85 17.13
CA PHE A 145 -11.22 -4.11 15.93
C PHE A 145 -10.50 -2.88 15.39
N LEU A 146 -11.19 -1.74 15.27
CA LEU A 146 -10.62 -0.54 14.65
C LEU A 146 -9.54 0.11 15.53
N LEU A 147 -9.85 0.38 16.79
CA LEU A 147 -8.93 1.02 17.74
C LEU A 147 -7.62 0.21 17.90
N PRO A 148 -7.63 -1.11 18.15
CA PRO A 148 -6.38 -1.88 18.19
C PRO A 148 -5.65 -1.95 16.84
N SER A 149 -6.37 -1.82 15.72
CA SER A 149 -5.73 -1.72 14.40
C SER A 149 -5.00 -0.39 14.26
N ILE A 150 -5.61 0.73 14.67
CA ILE A 150 -4.98 2.06 14.67
C ILE A 150 -3.75 2.09 15.57
N MET A 151 -3.82 1.48 16.77
CA MET A 151 -2.71 1.44 17.72
C MET A 151 -1.54 0.54 17.29
N GLY A 152 -1.71 -0.27 16.23
CA GLY A 152 -0.70 -1.22 15.78
C GLY A 152 -0.76 -2.61 16.45
N ASP A 153 -1.62 -2.78 17.46
CA ASP A 153 -1.81 -4.06 18.18
C ASP A 153 -2.41 -5.16 17.30
N LYS A 154 -3.25 -4.78 16.32
CA LYS A 154 -3.83 -5.68 15.34
C LYS A 154 -3.41 -5.32 13.92
N VAL A 155 -3.18 -6.35 13.12
CA VAL A 155 -3.02 -6.25 11.67
C VAL A 155 -4.30 -6.79 11.03
N SER A 156 -4.88 -6.01 10.12
CA SER A 156 -6.05 -6.38 9.34
C SER A 156 -5.64 -6.78 7.92
N CYS A 157 -6.44 -7.63 7.31
CA CYS A 157 -6.35 -7.97 5.89
C CYS A 157 -7.76 -7.92 5.30
N LEU A 158 -7.84 -7.77 3.98
CA LEU A 158 -9.08 -7.80 3.24
C LEU A 158 -9.23 -9.16 2.52
N GLY A 159 -10.34 -9.86 2.77
CA GLY A 159 -10.69 -11.11 2.11
C GLY A 159 -11.95 -10.94 1.27
N VAL A 160 -11.79 -10.69 -0.03
CA VAL A 160 -12.91 -10.48 -0.97
C VAL A 160 -12.87 -11.49 -2.11
N SER A 161 -11.69 -11.71 -2.70
CA SER A 161 -11.52 -12.65 -3.80
C SER A 161 -11.52 -14.10 -3.33
N GLU A 162 -12.01 -14.97 -4.20
CA GLU A 162 -12.06 -16.42 -4.02
C GLU A 162 -11.26 -17.11 -5.13
N VAL A 163 -10.93 -18.40 -4.96
CA VAL A 163 -10.15 -19.17 -5.94
C VAL A 163 -10.80 -19.16 -7.33
N GLY A 164 -12.13 -19.16 -7.38
CA GLY A 164 -12.90 -19.14 -8.63
C GLY A 164 -13.39 -17.76 -9.08
N SER A 165 -13.17 -16.69 -8.30
CA SER A 165 -13.77 -15.38 -8.59
C SER A 165 -12.94 -14.21 -8.07
N GLY A 166 -12.67 -13.26 -8.96
CA GLY A 166 -11.92 -12.02 -8.66
C GLY A 166 -12.65 -10.81 -9.23
N SER A 167 -12.52 -10.58 -10.55
CA SER A 167 -13.19 -9.46 -11.24
C SER A 167 -14.73 -9.55 -11.23
N ASP A 168 -15.28 -10.74 -11.02
CA ASP A 168 -16.71 -11.06 -11.10
C ASP A 168 -17.32 -11.46 -9.75
N VAL A 169 -16.63 -11.20 -8.64
CA VAL A 169 -17.07 -11.55 -7.26
C VAL A 169 -18.50 -11.13 -6.96
N TYR A 170 -18.94 -10.00 -7.50
CA TYR A 170 -20.31 -9.53 -7.35
C TYR A 170 -21.33 -10.42 -8.05
N VAL A 171 -21.03 -10.84 -9.28
CA VAL A 171 -21.92 -11.59 -10.14
C VAL A 171 -22.07 -13.02 -9.63
N VAL A 172 -20.95 -13.65 -9.28
CA VAL A 172 -20.93 -15.03 -8.76
C VAL A 172 -21.73 -15.15 -7.46
N ASN A 173 -21.72 -14.11 -6.61
CA ASN A 173 -22.45 -14.10 -5.34
C ASN A 173 -23.89 -13.53 -5.44
N GLY A 174 -24.47 -13.48 -6.64
CA GLY A 174 -25.88 -13.08 -6.82
C GLY A 174 -26.19 -11.65 -6.35
N GLY A 175 -25.18 -10.79 -6.31
CA GLY A 175 -25.30 -9.38 -5.97
C GLY A 175 -25.61 -9.06 -4.50
N LYS A 176 -25.54 -10.04 -3.59
CA LYS A 176 -25.75 -9.83 -2.14
C LYS A 176 -24.53 -10.32 -1.36
N MET A 177 -23.76 -9.38 -0.83
CA MET A 177 -22.58 -9.66 -0.02
C MET A 177 -22.63 -8.86 1.27
N SER A 178 -22.08 -9.41 2.35
CA SER A 178 -21.94 -8.75 3.65
C SER A 178 -20.47 -8.66 4.02
N LEU A 179 -20.07 -7.59 4.71
CA LEU A 179 -18.72 -7.48 5.28
C LEU A 179 -18.75 -7.88 6.74
N ILE A 180 -17.78 -8.69 7.18
CA ILE A 180 -17.68 -9.15 8.57
C ILE A 180 -16.27 -8.97 9.11
N CYS A 181 -16.15 -8.61 10.39
CA CYS A 181 -14.89 -8.68 11.12
C CYS A 181 -14.67 -10.12 11.62
N LEU A 182 -13.62 -10.78 11.14
CA LEU A 182 -13.28 -12.13 11.59
C LEU A 182 -11.92 -12.17 12.29
N PRO A 183 -11.86 -12.41 13.62
CA PRO A 183 -10.61 -12.71 14.27
C PRO A 183 -9.99 -13.99 13.68
N MET A 184 -8.74 -13.90 13.23
CA MET A 184 -8.04 -15.03 12.60
C MET A 184 -7.75 -16.19 13.57
N ASN A 185 -7.90 -15.99 14.88
CA ASN A 185 -7.71 -17.02 15.91
C ASN A 185 -9.06 -17.51 16.50
N SER A 186 -10.19 -17.29 15.80
CA SER A 186 -11.52 -17.69 16.29
C SER A 186 -11.63 -19.22 16.52
N PRO A 187 -12.32 -19.69 17.58
CA PRO A 187 -12.51 -21.12 17.85
C PRO A 187 -13.31 -21.82 16.73
N GLY A 188 -12.80 -22.94 16.21
CA GLY A 188 -13.39 -23.73 15.12
C GLY A 188 -12.35 -24.66 14.49
N ARG A 189 -12.73 -25.51 13.50
CA ARG A 189 -11.76 -26.33 12.74
C ARG A 189 -10.96 -25.44 11.77
N GLY A 190 -10.08 -24.62 12.32
CA GLY A 190 -8.94 -24.00 11.65
C GLY A 190 -9.26 -22.98 10.57
N SER A 191 -8.97 -21.70 10.85
CA SER A 191 -8.56 -20.77 9.80
C SER A 191 -7.18 -21.22 9.28
N HIS A 192 -7.18 -22.18 8.35
CA HIS A 192 -5.93 -22.62 7.73
C HIS A 192 -5.48 -21.56 6.74
N ARG A 193 -4.22 -21.17 6.86
CA ARG A 193 -3.58 -20.21 5.96
C ARG A 193 -2.54 -20.92 5.12
N ARG A 194 -2.68 -20.83 3.80
CA ARG A 194 -1.63 -21.26 2.88
C ARG A 194 -0.97 -20.02 2.29
N LYS A 195 0.25 -19.72 2.76
CA LYS A 195 1.03 -18.62 2.21
C LYS A 195 1.30 -18.87 0.71
N ILE A 196 1.06 -17.84 -0.09
CA ILE A 196 1.31 -17.86 -1.52
C ILE A 196 2.74 -17.36 -1.77
N ASP A 197 3.54 -18.16 -2.47
CA ASP A 197 4.82 -17.70 -3.02
C ASP A 197 4.56 -16.84 -4.25
N LYS A 198 5.04 -15.60 -4.20
CA LYS A 198 4.74 -14.55 -5.18
C LYS A 198 5.99 -14.19 -5.97
N MET A 199 5.81 -13.81 -7.24
CA MET A 199 6.91 -13.28 -8.06
C MET A 199 7.49 -11.98 -7.49
N GLY A 200 6.64 -11.09 -6.96
CA GLY A 200 6.98 -9.79 -6.39
C GLY A 200 6.19 -9.55 -5.10
N MET A 201 6.32 -8.36 -4.53
CA MET A 201 5.67 -7.95 -3.28
C MET A 201 5.98 -8.93 -2.14
N ARG A 202 7.21 -9.46 -2.11
CA ARG A 202 7.58 -10.59 -1.23
C ARG A 202 7.64 -10.21 0.25
N SER A 203 7.79 -8.92 0.54
CA SER A 203 7.76 -8.38 1.90
C SER A 203 6.35 -8.24 2.46
N SER A 204 5.29 -8.40 1.66
CA SER A 204 3.91 -8.51 2.15
C SER A 204 3.45 -9.97 2.26
N ASP A 205 2.60 -10.25 3.23
CA ASP A 205 1.95 -11.56 3.34
C ASP A 205 0.74 -11.65 2.42
N THR A 206 0.59 -12.79 1.77
CA THR A 206 -0.59 -13.14 0.99
C THR A 206 -0.84 -14.61 1.20
N ALA A 207 -2.06 -14.97 1.54
CA ALA A 207 -2.42 -16.33 1.84
C ALA A 207 -3.85 -16.61 1.38
N GLU A 208 -4.09 -17.85 0.97
CA GLU A 208 -5.44 -18.38 0.96
C GLU A 208 -5.87 -18.63 2.40
N VAL A 209 -7.10 -18.23 2.71
CA VAL A 209 -7.71 -18.49 4.00
C VAL A 209 -8.86 -19.45 3.78
N PHE A 210 -8.82 -20.58 4.47
CA PHE A 210 -9.89 -21.58 4.45
C PHE A 210 -10.77 -21.39 5.69
N PHE A 211 -12.08 -21.48 5.50
CA PHE A 211 -13.06 -21.43 6.57
C PHE A 211 -13.86 -22.74 6.56
N ASP A 212 -13.72 -23.55 7.59
CA ASP A 212 -14.51 -24.77 7.80
C ASP A 212 -15.33 -24.64 9.09
N ASP A 213 -16.66 -24.58 8.94
CA ASP A 213 -17.65 -24.39 10.02
C ASP A 213 -17.29 -23.26 11.01
N VAL A 214 -16.75 -22.15 10.49
CA VAL A 214 -16.37 -20.99 11.31
C VAL A 214 -17.62 -20.23 11.73
N ARG A 215 -17.88 -20.16 13.03
CA ARG A 215 -18.99 -19.39 13.61
C ARG A 215 -18.53 -17.97 13.92
N VAL A 216 -19.30 -17.00 13.42
CA VAL A 216 -19.04 -15.57 13.62
C VAL A 216 -20.25 -14.94 14.32
N PRO A 217 -20.08 -14.20 15.42
CA PRO A 217 -21.18 -13.49 16.05
C PRO A 217 -21.84 -12.49 15.10
N CYS A 218 -23.17 -12.37 15.12
CA CYS A 218 -23.88 -11.39 14.27
C CYS A 218 -23.43 -9.94 14.53
N LYS A 219 -22.95 -9.64 15.75
CA LYS A 219 -22.37 -8.33 16.10
C LYS A 219 -21.11 -7.99 15.29
N ASN A 220 -20.50 -8.95 14.60
CA ASN A 220 -19.32 -8.73 13.75
C ASN A 220 -19.66 -8.30 12.32
N LEU A 221 -20.95 -8.16 11.99
CA LEU A 221 -21.40 -7.58 10.73
C LEU A 221 -21.04 -6.09 10.67
N ILE A 222 -20.36 -5.68 9.60
CA ILE A 222 -20.08 -4.28 9.31
C ILE A 222 -21.27 -3.72 8.52
N GLY A 223 -21.94 -2.71 9.08
CA GLY A 223 -23.11 -2.09 8.48
C GLY A 223 -24.30 -3.05 8.34
N GLN A 224 -24.97 -3.01 7.19
CA GLN A 224 -26.18 -3.78 6.92
C GLN A 224 -25.88 -5.05 6.11
N GLU A 225 -26.66 -6.10 6.36
CA GLU A 225 -26.58 -7.35 5.60
C GLU A 225 -26.88 -7.10 4.11
N GLY A 226 -26.08 -7.68 3.22
CA GLY A 226 -26.22 -7.52 1.77
C GLY A 226 -25.64 -6.21 1.21
N MET A 227 -25.20 -5.27 2.05
CA MET A 227 -24.62 -3.99 1.63
C MET A 227 -23.09 -4.01 1.51
N GLY A 228 -22.44 -5.14 1.80
CA GLY A 228 -20.98 -5.27 1.84
C GLY A 228 -20.30 -4.92 0.52
N PHE A 229 -20.86 -5.31 -0.61
CA PHE A 229 -20.31 -4.93 -1.92
C PHE A 229 -20.38 -3.42 -2.16
N THR A 230 -21.47 -2.78 -1.76
CA THR A 230 -21.64 -1.32 -1.86
C THR A 230 -20.58 -0.60 -1.04
N TYR A 231 -20.33 -1.06 0.20
CA TYR A 231 -19.27 -0.51 1.05
C TYR A 231 -17.88 -0.69 0.41
N GLN A 232 -17.61 -1.85 -0.20
CA GLN A 232 -16.36 -2.12 -0.91
C GLN A 232 -16.21 -1.24 -2.16
N MET A 233 -17.28 -0.95 -2.90
CA MET A 233 -17.23 -0.05 -4.06
C MET A 233 -16.85 1.38 -3.69
N MET A 234 -17.29 1.86 -2.52
CA MET A 234 -16.89 3.17 -2.02
C MET A 234 -15.39 3.21 -1.71
N GLN A 235 -14.88 2.13 -1.12
CA GLN A 235 -13.46 1.95 -0.79
C GLN A 235 -12.56 1.94 -2.04
N PHE A 236 -13.00 1.27 -3.12
CA PHE A 236 -12.16 1.11 -4.31
C PHE A 236 -11.75 2.43 -4.98
N GLN A 237 -12.48 3.52 -4.75
CA GLN A 237 -12.05 4.84 -5.23
C GLN A 237 -10.78 5.31 -4.50
N GLU A 238 -10.75 5.15 -3.18
CA GLU A 238 -9.59 5.50 -2.34
C GLU A 238 -8.41 4.59 -2.64
N GLU A 239 -8.64 3.29 -2.75
CA GLU A 239 -7.60 2.31 -3.12
C GLU A 239 -6.96 2.66 -4.48
N ARG A 240 -7.76 3.02 -5.49
CA ARG A 240 -7.24 3.39 -6.82
C ARG A 240 -6.38 4.65 -6.75
N LEU A 241 -6.81 5.67 -6.00
CA LEU A 241 -6.05 6.91 -5.86
C LEU A 241 -4.75 6.68 -5.08
N TRP A 242 -4.81 5.89 -4.01
CA TRP A 242 -3.63 5.47 -3.24
C TRP A 242 -2.62 4.73 -4.12
N ALA A 243 -3.09 3.79 -4.94
CA ALA A 243 -2.23 3.02 -5.84
C ALA A 243 -1.53 3.90 -6.89
N VAL A 244 -2.19 4.97 -7.36
CA VAL A 244 -1.56 5.98 -8.22
C VAL A 244 -0.50 6.79 -7.46
N GLY A 245 -0.77 7.19 -6.22
CA GLY A 245 0.22 7.88 -5.38
C GLY A 245 1.51 7.07 -5.25
N ASN A 246 1.40 5.75 -5.09
CA ASN A 246 2.53 4.84 -4.97
C ASN A 246 3.32 4.64 -6.28
N THR A 247 2.78 5.06 -7.43
CA THR A 247 3.47 4.99 -8.73
C THR A 247 4.54 6.07 -8.87
N LEU A 248 4.53 7.09 -8.01
CA LEU A 248 5.50 8.18 -8.04
C LEU A 248 6.93 7.71 -7.68
N THR A 249 7.06 6.57 -6.99
CA THR A 249 8.31 5.77 -6.82
C THR A 249 9.10 5.55 -8.11
N THR A 250 8.42 5.48 -9.25
CA THR A 250 9.04 5.16 -10.55
C THR A 250 10.14 6.16 -10.95
N ARG A 251 10.08 7.40 -10.45
CA ARG A 251 11.10 8.42 -10.69
C ARG A 251 12.47 7.99 -10.15
N ASP A 252 12.52 7.36 -8.98
CA ASP A 252 13.79 6.92 -8.38
C ASP A 252 14.44 5.82 -9.22
N ILE A 253 13.64 4.94 -9.81
CA ILE A 253 14.12 3.90 -10.74
C ILE A 253 14.73 4.52 -12.00
N ILE A 254 14.12 5.59 -12.54
CA ILE A 254 14.68 6.34 -13.67
C ILE A 254 15.99 7.00 -13.25
N GLN A 255 16.05 7.65 -12.09
CA GLN A 255 17.25 8.32 -11.60
C GLN A 255 18.40 7.34 -11.37
N ASP A 256 18.15 6.20 -10.71
CA ASP A 256 19.12 5.14 -10.52
C ASP A 256 19.64 4.60 -11.86
N THR A 257 18.75 4.46 -12.84
CA THR A 257 19.12 4.04 -14.20
C THR A 257 19.97 5.09 -14.91
N ILE A 258 19.65 6.38 -14.77
CA ILE A 258 20.49 7.48 -15.27
C ILE A 258 21.89 7.40 -14.64
N GLN A 259 22.00 7.20 -13.32
CA GLN A 259 23.29 7.10 -12.64
C GLN A 259 24.10 5.90 -13.13
N TYR A 260 23.47 4.73 -13.21
CA TYR A 260 24.13 3.52 -13.70
C TYR A 260 24.62 3.66 -15.15
N THR A 261 23.75 4.14 -16.05
CA THR A 261 24.07 4.30 -17.47
C THR A 261 25.10 5.41 -17.73
N ARG A 262 25.22 6.41 -16.84
CA ARG A 262 26.28 7.43 -16.87
C ARG A 262 27.65 6.83 -16.58
N GLN A 263 27.72 5.84 -15.68
CA GLN A 263 28.96 5.19 -15.29
C GLN A 263 29.35 4.05 -16.23
N ARG A 264 28.36 3.28 -16.69
CA ARG A 264 28.57 2.13 -17.57
C ARG A 264 28.98 2.59 -18.96
N LYS A 265 30.12 2.10 -19.46
CA LYS A 265 30.61 2.43 -20.81
C LYS A 265 30.46 1.25 -21.78
N ILE A 266 29.98 1.55 -22.99
CA ILE A 266 29.99 0.68 -24.16
C ILE A 266 30.51 1.49 -25.36
N PHE A 267 31.15 0.84 -26.34
CA PHE A 267 31.68 1.55 -27.51
C PHE A 267 32.48 2.83 -27.18
N LYS A 268 33.25 2.79 -26.07
CA LYS A 268 34.08 3.90 -25.54
C LYS A 268 33.32 5.12 -25.00
N MET A 269 31.99 5.07 -24.84
CA MET A 269 31.19 6.15 -24.25
C MET A 269 30.20 5.62 -23.19
N PRO A 270 29.70 6.47 -22.28
CA PRO A 270 28.61 6.10 -21.40
C PRO A 270 27.39 5.58 -22.16
N VAL A 271 26.71 4.55 -21.62
CA VAL A 271 25.44 4.05 -22.15
C VAL A 271 24.41 5.18 -22.24
N LEU A 272 24.43 6.09 -21.27
CA LEU A 272 23.55 7.25 -21.23
C LEU A 272 23.69 8.16 -22.46
N TYR A 273 24.82 8.18 -23.18
CA TYR A 273 25.02 9.08 -24.32
C TYR A 273 24.43 8.53 -25.63
N HIS A 274 23.93 7.30 -25.64
CA HIS A 274 23.19 6.78 -26.78
C HIS A 274 21.81 7.44 -26.82
N GLN A 275 21.46 8.06 -27.96
CA GLN A 275 20.25 8.86 -28.12
C GLN A 275 18.97 8.09 -27.71
N SER A 276 18.88 6.81 -28.05
CA SER A 276 17.74 5.96 -27.67
C SER A 276 17.53 5.88 -26.16
N VAL A 277 18.61 5.90 -25.37
CA VAL A 277 18.56 5.87 -23.91
C VAL A 277 18.11 7.23 -23.36
N LEU A 278 18.69 8.33 -23.86
CA LEU A 278 18.32 9.70 -23.45
C LEU A 278 16.83 9.98 -23.69
N PHE A 279 16.38 9.72 -24.92
CA PHE A 279 15.01 10.02 -25.33
C PHE A 279 14.03 9.18 -24.53
N ARG A 280 14.31 7.89 -24.37
CA ARG A 280 13.42 7.02 -23.62
C ARG A 280 13.29 7.42 -22.15
N LEU A 281 14.40 7.76 -21.48
CA LEU A 281 14.33 8.19 -20.08
C LEU A 281 13.58 9.53 -19.94
N ALA A 282 13.73 10.44 -20.90
CA ALA A 282 12.98 11.70 -20.93
C ALA A 282 11.48 11.51 -21.18
N GLU A 283 11.09 10.58 -22.08
CA GLU A 283 9.70 10.20 -22.31
C GLU A 283 9.06 9.64 -21.04
N LEU A 284 9.73 8.68 -20.38
CA LEU A 284 9.22 8.07 -19.15
C LEU A 284 9.05 9.12 -18.03
N GLU A 285 10.01 10.01 -17.85
CA GLU A 285 9.91 11.10 -16.87
C GLU A 285 8.73 12.04 -17.18
N THR A 286 8.50 12.33 -18.47
CA THR A 286 7.35 13.13 -18.91
C THR A 286 6.03 12.45 -18.57
N GLU A 287 5.91 11.16 -18.82
CA GLU A 287 4.70 10.38 -18.52
C GLU A 287 4.41 10.31 -17.01
N ILE A 288 5.44 10.24 -16.16
CA ILE A 288 5.30 10.30 -14.70
C ILE A 288 4.80 11.68 -14.27
N GLU A 289 5.36 12.75 -14.81
CA GLU A 289 4.93 14.11 -14.50
C GLU A 289 3.48 14.35 -14.93
N LEU A 290 3.06 13.80 -16.07
CA LEU A 290 1.66 13.84 -16.50
C LEU A 290 0.75 13.09 -15.53
N LEU A 291 1.18 11.94 -14.99
CA LEU A 291 0.39 11.20 -14.00
C LEU A 291 0.23 11.96 -12.67
N ARG A 292 1.20 12.80 -12.27
CA ARG A 292 1.09 13.68 -11.09
C ARG A 292 -0.04 14.71 -11.20
N SER A 293 -0.51 15.00 -12.41
CA SER A 293 -1.68 15.85 -12.63
C SER A 293 -3.00 15.25 -12.09
N ILE A 294 -2.96 14.09 -11.43
CA ILE A 294 -4.09 13.51 -10.68
C ILE A 294 -4.38 14.22 -9.33
N ALA A 295 -3.49 15.09 -8.83
CA ALA A 295 -3.69 15.78 -7.56
C ALA A 295 -5.03 16.56 -7.44
N PRO A 296 -5.55 17.22 -8.49
CA PRO A 296 -6.88 17.85 -8.47
C PRO A 296 -8.03 16.87 -8.21
N GLN A 297 -7.92 15.61 -8.63
CA GLN A 297 -8.94 14.57 -8.44
C GLN A 297 -9.07 14.22 -6.95
N VAL A 298 -7.95 14.18 -6.24
CA VAL A 298 -7.93 13.99 -4.77
C VAL A 298 -8.70 15.13 -4.09
N ALA A 299 -8.49 16.37 -4.54
CA ALA A 299 -9.24 17.52 -4.03
C ALA A 299 -10.75 17.46 -4.36
N LEU A 300 -11.13 16.93 -5.53
CA LEU A 300 -12.53 16.71 -5.89
C LEU A 300 -13.19 15.62 -5.01
N TYR A 301 -12.45 14.53 -4.75
CA TYR A 301 -12.89 13.45 -3.88
C TYR A 301 -13.19 13.95 -2.46
N ILE A 302 -12.27 14.72 -1.87
CA ILE A 302 -12.45 15.31 -0.52
C ILE A 302 -13.69 16.20 -0.45
N LYS A 303 -14.05 16.87 -1.55
CA LYS A 303 -15.27 17.68 -1.67
C LYS A 303 -16.56 16.86 -1.88
N GLY A 304 -16.47 15.52 -1.90
CA GLY A 304 -17.62 14.63 -2.07
C GLY A 304 -18.07 14.44 -3.53
N ASN A 305 -17.24 14.79 -4.51
CA ASN A 305 -17.57 14.56 -5.92
C ASN A 305 -17.30 13.09 -6.30
N ASP A 306 -18.08 12.55 -7.23
CA ASP A 306 -17.79 11.25 -7.85
C ASP A 306 -16.55 11.39 -8.75
N VAL A 307 -15.47 10.71 -8.36
CA VAL A 307 -14.21 10.66 -9.11
C VAL A 307 -13.98 9.30 -9.77
N THR A 308 -14.98 8.40 -9.75
CA THR A 308 -14.82 7.00 -10.19
C THR A 308 -14.21 6.89 -11.59
N LYS A 309 -14.67 7.69 -12.56
CA LYS A 309 -14.12 7.72 -13.92
C LYS A 309 -12.63 8.09 -13.93
N LEU A 310 -12.30 9.21 -13.28
CA LEU A 310 -10.93 9.75 -13.28
C LEU A 310 -9.97 8.87 -12.48
N ALA A 311 -10.40 8.34 -11.33
CA ALA A 311 -9.63 7.38 -10.54
C ALA A 311 -9.35 6.09 -11.33
N SER A 312 -10.32 5.60 -12.11
CA SER A 312 -10.14 4.41 -12.96
C SER A 312 -9.18 4.67 -14.12
N MET A 313 -9.27 5.83 -14.78
CA MET A 313 -8.32 6.26 -15.82
C MET A 313 -6.90 6.37 -15.28
N ALA A 314 -6.74 6.98 -14.10
CA ALA A 314 -5.43 7.17 -13.51
C ALA A 314 -4.82 5.86 -13.03
N LYS A 315 -5.59 4.97 -12.38
CA LYS A 315 -5.11 3.63 -12.01
C LYS A 315 -4.66 2.83 -13.22
N LEU A 316 -5.43 2.86 -14.30
CA LEU A 316 -5.07 2.18 -15.56
C LEU A 316 -3.74 2.72 -16.10
N LYS A 317 -3.60 4.05 -16.20
CA LYS A 317 -2.37 4.68 -16.67
C LYS A 317 -1.18 4.36 -15.75
N ALA A 318 -1.38 4.39 -14.44
CA ALA A 318 -0.37 4.09 -13.44
C ALA A 318 0.15 2.64 -13.55
N GLY A 319 -0.75 1.67 -13.71
CA GLY A 319 -0.39 0.26 -13.94
C GLY A 319 0.45 0.08 -15.21
N HIS A 320 0.01 0.65 -16.32
CA HIS A 320 0.76 0.59 -17.58
C HIS A 320 2.13 1.26 -17.48
N LEU A 321 2.20 2.48 -16.91
CA LEU A 321 3.42 3.25 -16.80
C LEU A 321 4.44 2.58 -15.87
N SER A 322 4.00 2.03 -14.73
CA SER A 322 4.89 1.33 -13.80
C SER A 322 5.58 0.14 -14.48
N ARG A 323 4.84 -0.61 -15.30
CA ARG A 323 5.39 -1.72 -16.09
C ARG A 323 6.37 -1.22 -17.15
N GLU A 324 6.01 -0.17 -17.86
CA GLU A 324 6.81 0.42 -18.92
C GLU A 324 8.15 0.99 -18.39
N VAL A 325 8.12 1.67 -17.24
CA VAL A 325 9.31 2.15 -16.54
C VAL A 325 10.19 0.98 -16.10
N GLY A 326 9.59 -0.02 -15.44
CA GLY A 326 10.32 -1.19 -14.97
C GLY A 326 11.03 -1.93 -16.09
N ASP A 327 10.31 -2.20 -17.18
CA ASP A 327 10.83 -2.91 -18.36
C ASP A 327 11.94 -2.10 -19.07
N SER A 328 11.66 -0.84 -19.39
CA SER A 328 12.60 0.03 -20.12
C SER A 328 13.88 0.27 -19.31
N CYS A 329 13.75 0.52 -18.01
CA CYS A 329 14.90 0.73 -17.15
C CYS A 329 15.70 -0.56 -17.02
N LEU A 330 15.07 -1.70 -16.71
CA LEU A 330 15.75 -3.00 -16.57
C LEU A 330 16.60 -3.32 -17.80
N GLN A 331 16.08 -3.05 -19.00
CA GLN A 331 16.80 -3.25 -20.25
C GLN A 331 18.13 -2.47 -20.32
N TYR A 332 18.17 -1.24 -19.82
CA TYR A 332 19.39 -0.42 -19.79
C TYR A 332 20.41 -0.84 -18.72
N TRP A 333 19.98 -1.60 -17.71
CA TRP A 333 20.89 -2.25 -16.78
C TRP A 333 21.59 -3.48 -17.41
N GLY A 334 21.05 -4.03 -18.50
CA GLY A 334 21.58 -5.20 -19.18
C GLY A 334 21.58 -6.43 -18.25
N GLY A 335 22.64 -7.25 -18.32
CA GLY A 335 22.74 -8.45 -17.49
C GLY A 335 22.63 -8.19 -15.98
N MET A 336 23.10 -7.03 -15.50
CA MET A 336 22.95 -6.65 -14.08
C MET A 336 21.48 -6.45 -13.69
N GLY A 337 20.65 -5.95 -14.61
CA GLY A 337 19.21 -5.78 -14.40
C GLY A 337 18.46 -7.08 -14.14
N PHE A 338 19.04 -8.21 -14.56
CA PHE A 338 18.47 -9.54 -14.35
C PHE A 338 18.93 -10.23 -13.05
N THR A 339 19.81 -9.57 -12.28
CA THR A 339 20.23 -10.05 -10.95
C THR A 339 19.27 -9.58 -9.87
N SER A 340 19.27 -10.21 -8.70
CA SER A 340 18.47 -9.75 -7.54
C SER A 340 19.13 -8.60 -6.75
N ASP A 341 20.31 -8.15 -7.18
CA ASP A 341 21.17 -7.22 -6.41
C ASP A 341 20.81 -5.74 -6.66
N VAL A 342 19.98 -5.47 -7.67
CA VAL A 342 19.64 -4.10 -8.09
C VAL A 342 18.14 -3.84 -7.93
N LEU A 343 17.79 -2.63 -7.48
CA LEU A 343 16.42 -2.24 -7.17
C LEU A 343 15.48 -2.36 -8.39
N VAL A 344 15.96 -2.04 -9.59
CA VAL A 344 15.16 -2.13 -10.82
C VAL A 344 14.60 -3.54 -11.07
N SER A 345 15.35 -4.59 -10.69
CA SER A 345 14.91 -5.99 -10.84
C SER A 345 13.75 -6.34 -9.89
N ARG A 346 13.79 -5.77 -8.68
CA ARG A 346 12.73 -5.92 -7.67
C ARG A 346 11.52 -5.12 -8.08
N PHE A 347 11.73 -3.85 -8.47
CA PHE A 347 10.69 -2.98 -8.96
C PHE A 347 9.94 -3.60 -10.13
N TYR A 348 10.64 -4.17 -11.12
CA TYR A 348 10.01 -4.86 -12.26
C TYR A 348 9.03 -5.96 -11.80
N ARG A 349 9.40 -6.76 -10.79
CA ARG A 349 8.54 -7.83 -10.25
C ARG A 349 7.38 -7.28 -9.41
N ASP A 350 7.62 -6.22 -8.65
CA ASP A 350 6.64 -5.63 -7.74
C ASP A 350 5.57 -4.83 -8.52
N ALA A 351 6.00 -4.00 -9.49
CA ALA A 351 5.16 -3.11 -10.28
C ALA A 351 4.03 -3.83 -11.05
N MET A 352 4.24 -5.10 -11.40
CA MET A 352 3.23 -5.92 -12.10
C MET A 352 1.91 -6.04 -11.34
N LEU A 353 1.92 -5.99 -10.01
CA LEU A 353 0.69 -6.11 -9.23
C LEU A 353 -0.28 -4.95 -9.49
N LEU A 354 0.22 -3.76 -9.84
CA LEU A 354 -0.62 -2.57 -10.00
C LEU A 354 -1.63 -2.71 -11.15
N SER A 355 -1.29 -3.44 -12.21
CA SER A 355 -2.24 -3.77 -13.31
C SER A 355 -3.30 -4.80 -12.93
N ILE A 356 -3.16 -5.48 -11.78
CA ILE A 356 -3.97 -6.65 -11.39
C ILE A 356 -4.82 -6.36 -10.15
N GLY A 357 -4.19 -5.90 -9.07
CA GLY A 357 -4.83 -5.57 -7.79
C GLY A 357 -5.73 -4.33 -7.89
N GLY A 358 -6.70 -4.19 -6.97
CA GLY A 358 -7.67 -3.08 -6.98
C GLY A 358 -8.60 -3.02 -8.19
N GLY A 359 -8.63 -4.11 -8.97
CA GLY A 359 -9.34 -4.26 -10.23
C GLY A 359 -8.39 -4.28 -11.42
N ALA A 360 -8.46 -5.35 -12.21
CA ALA A 360 -7.64 -5.52 -13.41
C ALA A 360 -7.84 -4.38 -14.43
N ASP A 361 -6.89 -4.20 -15.32
CA ASP A 361 -6.93 -3.14 -16.34
C ASP A 361 -8.20 -3.24 -17.22
N GLU A 362 -8.67 -4.45 -17.52
CA GLU A 362 -9.94 -4.67 -18.24
C GLU A 362 -11.16 -4.21 -17.43
N VAL A 363 -11.12 -4.30 -16.11
CA VAL A 363 -12.18 -3.80 -15.23
C VAL A 363 -12.17 -2.27 -15.25
N MET A 364 -10.99 -1.63 -15.22
CA MET A 364 -10.86 -0.18 -15.33
C MET A 364 -11.40 0.30 -16.68
N LEU A 365 -11.02 -0.36 -17.77
CA LEU A 365 -11.53 -0.08 -19.11
C LEU A 365 -13.06 -0.23 -19.17
N SER A 366 -13.62 -1.28 -18.57
CA SER A 366 -15.07 -1.49 -18.52
C SER A 366 -15.80 -0.36 -17.78
N ILE A 367 -15.24 0.12 -16.66
CA ILE A 367 -15.76 1.28 -15.92
C ILE A 367 -15.69 2.54 -16.80
N ILE A 368 -14.55 2.78 -17.44
CA ILE A 368 -14.36 3.95 -18.32
C ILE A 368 -15.37 3.92 -19.48
N CYS A 369 -15.54 2.77 -20.14
CA CYS A 369 -16.51 2.58 -21.21
C CYS A 369 -17.95 2.85 -20.76
N LYS A 370 -18.31 2.48 -19.53
CA LYS A 370 -19.61 2.81 -18.92
C LYS A 370 -19.80 4.32 -18.80
N TYR A 371 -18.80 5.06 -18.32
CA TYR A 371 -18.83 6.52 -18.22
C TYR A 371 -18.61 7.25 -19.57
N MET A 372 -18.36 6.52 -20.65
CA MET A 372 -18.33 7.03 -22.01
C MET A 372 -19.59 6.67 -22.79
N ASP A 373 -20.53 5.93 -22.18
CA ASP A 373 -21.74 5.42 -22.82
C ASP A 373 -21.46 4.58 -24.09
N THR A 374 -20.36 3.82 -24.07
CA THR A 374 -19.88 3.02 -25.23
C THR A 374 -20.16 1.52 -25.12
N LEU A 375 -20.62 1.05 -23.96
CA LEU A 375 -20.99 -0.36 -23.78
C LEU A 375 -22.24 -0.71 -24.61
N PRO A 376 -22.32 -1.93 -25.17
CA PRO A 376 -23.48 -2.37 -25.92
C PRO A 376 -24.73 -2.35 -25.02
N LYS A 377 -25.81 -1.75 -25.52
CA LYS A 377 -27.11 -1.84 -24.87
C LYS A 377 -27.61 -3.28 -25.00
N ALA A 378 -28.12 -3.84 -23.91
CA ALA A 378 -28.77 -5.15 -23.98
C ALA A 378 -29.86 -5.10 -25.08
N PRO A 379 -29.97 -6.14 -25.92
CA PRO A 379 -31.06 -6.21 -26.88
C PRO A 379 -32.37 -6.08 -26.10
N ALA A 380 -33.31 -5.31 -26.63
CA ALA A 380 -34.65 -5.22 -26.06
C ALA A 380 -35.18 -6.65 -25.89
N LYS A 381 -35.65 -7.00 -24.69
CA LYS A 381 -36.35 -8.26 -24.49
C LYS A 381 -37.64 -8.16 -25.32
N ASN A 382 -37.65 -8.84 -26.47
CA ASN A 382 -38.83 -8.98 -27.32
C ASN A 382 -39.93 -9.77 -26.62
#